data_AF-A0AAT9TBG5-F1
#
_entry.id   AF-A0AAT9TBG5-F1
#
_cell.length_a   1.000
_cell.length_b   1.000
_cell.length_c   1.000
_cell.angle_alpha   90.00
_cell.angle_beta   90.00
_cell.angle_gamma   90.00
#
_symmetry.space_group_name_H-M   'P 1'
#
loop_
_entity.id
_entity.type
_entity.pdbx_description
1 polymer ?
#
loop_
_entity_poly.entity_id
_entity_poly.type
_entity_poly.pdbx_seq_one_letter_code
_entity_poly.pdbx_strand_id
1 'polypeptide(L)'
;MPTARQALLDAALRALDEGPWRTVRMVDVAALAGVSRQTLYNEFGTKGGLAGALLRRAADGYLAGVDRALTAPAPDRPAAVALWTVRAARQDALVKALLTGCWAEGLPRPESRPSPRGRTGGRPPPAPEELLALVRDRMVAVSPGAAAGRCEIALRLALSCVLVPVPGDDAADSRALGLVREGARAAVPAGGLSGPSRTAGGRSPR
;
A
#
# COMPACT_ATOMS: atom_id res chain seq x y z
N MET A 1 -13.68 -23.61 -3.70
CA MET A 1 -12.34 -24.18 -3.84
C MET A 1 -11.42 -23.12 -4.44
N PRO A 2 -10.21 -22.88 -3.89
CA PRO A 2 -9.27 -21.95 -4.49
C PRO A 2 -8.88 -22.41 -5.89
N THR A 3 -8.70 -21.47 -6.81
CA THR A 3 -8.16 -21.78 -8.15
C THR A 3 -6.72 -22.27 -8.04
N ALA A 4 -6.23 -23.01 -9.04
CA ALA A 4 -4.84 -23.47 -9.08
C ALA A 4 -3.84 -22.31 -8.91
N ARG A 5 -4.14 -21.17 -9.52
CA ARG A 5 -3.38 -19.92 -9.37
C ARG A 5 -3.35 -19.41 -7.93
N GLN A 6 -4.50 -19.41 -7.23
CA GLN A 6 -4.57 -19.01 -5.82
C GLN A 6 -3.77 -19.97 -4.92
N ALA A 7 -3.95 -21.28 -5.10
CA ALA A 7 -3.23 -22.30 -4.36
C ALA A 7 -1.71 -22.20 -4.53
N LEU A 8 -1.24 -21.88 -5.74
CA LEU A 8 0.17 -21.64 -6.04
C LEU A 8 0.71 -20.37 -5.35
N LEU A 9 -0.06 -19.28 -5.33
CA LEU A 9 0.34 -18.06 -4.63
C LEU A 9 0.35 -18.28 -3.10
N ASP A 10 -0.61 -19.04 -2.55
CA ASP A 10 -0.62 -19.40 -1.13
C ASP A 10 0.56 -20.30 -0.76
N ALA A 11 0.91 -21.27 -1.60
CA ALA A 11 2.08 -22.11 -1.41
C ALA A 11 3.39 -21.32 -1.47
N ALA A 12 3.49 -20.35 -2.38
CA ALA A 12 4.67 -19.51 -2.51
C ALA A 12 4.82 -18.51 -1.36
N LEU A 13 3.72 -18.01 -0.77
CA LEU A 13 3.76 -17.24 0.48
C LEU A 13 4.26 -18.10 1.64
N ARG A 14 3.71 -19.31 1.82
CA ARG A 14 4.19 -20.25 2.85
C ARG A 14 5.69 -20.54 2.72
N ALA A 15 6.17 -20.76 1.50
CA ALA A 15 7.60 -20.98 1.26
C ALA A 15 8.47 -19.74 1.57
N LEU A 16 7.93 -18.53 1.46
CA LEU A 16 8.62 -17.28 1.84
C LEU A 16 8.67 -17.12 3.37
N ASP A 17 7.66 -17.60 4.10
CA ASP A 17 7.65 -17.61 5.56
C ASP A 17 8.70 -18.59 6.13
N GLU A 18 9.01 -19.66 5.39
CA GLU A 18 10.02 -20.65 5.77
C GLU A 18 11.47 -20.21 5.47
N GLY A 19 11.69 -19.22 4.60
CA GLY A 19 13.03 -18.78 4.26
C GLY A 19 13.14 -17.75 3.13
N PRO A 20 14.36 -17.27 2.84
CA PRO A 20 14.57 -16.20 1.88
C PRO A 20 14.19 -16.63 0.45
N TRP A 21 13.54 -15.75 -0.31
CA TRP A 21 13.04 -16.01 -1.67
C TRP A 21 14.06 -16.67 -2.59
N ARG A 22 15.37 -16.38 -2.45
CA ARG A 22 16.42 -17.00 -3.25
C ARG A 22 16.43 -18.53 -3.15
N THR A 23 16.07 -19.11 -2.00
CA THR A 23 16.04 -20.56 -1.77
C THR A 23 14.75 -21.22 -2.25
N VAL A 24 13.64 -20.47 -2.39
CA VAL A 24 12.34 -20.99 -2.85
C VAL A 24 12.46 -21.62 -4.24
N ARG A 25 12.12 -22.90 -4.39
CA ARG A 25 12.18 -23.59 -5.69
C ARG A 25 10.77 -23.76 -6.26
N MET A 26 10.64 -23.56 -7.57
CA MET A 26 9.36 -23.72 -8.29
C MET A 26 8.75 -25.11 -8.09
N VAL A 27 9.58 -26.16 -8.04
CA VAL A 27 9.12 -27.53 -7.82
C VAL A 27 8.49 -27.73 -6.44
N ASP A 28 9.04 -27.11 -5.40
CA ASP A 28 8.52 -27.22 -4.04
C ASP A 28 7.19 -26.47 -3.93
N VAL A 29 7.08 -25.29 -4.56
CA VAL A 29 5.83 -24.54 -4.62
C VAL A 29 4.72 -25.33 -5.32
N ALA A 30 5.03 -25.99 -6.45
CA ALA A 30 4.05 -26.82 -7.16
C ALA A 30 3.57 -28.00 -6.27
N ALA A 31 4.52 -28.66 -5.59
CA ALA A 31 4.21 -29.75 -4.68
C ALA A 31 3.35 -29.29 -3.49
N LEU A 32 3.72 -28.18 -2.84
CA LEU A 32 2.97 -27.57 -1.73
C LEU A 32 1.57 -27.09 -2.12
N ALA A 33 1.36 -26.75 -3.38
CA ALA A 33 0.07 -26.36 -3.95
C ALA A 33 -0.76 -27.56 -4.45
N GLY A 34 -0.20 -28.76 -4.50
CA GLY A 34 -0.87 -29.96 -5.01
C GLY A 34 -1.11 -29.92 -6.54
N VAL A 35 -0.27 -29.21 -7.29
CA VAL A 35 -0.39 -29.09 -8.75
C VAL A 35 0.87 -29.56 -9.47
N SER A 36 0.75 -29.85 -10.78
CA SER A 36 1.91 -30.24 -11.57
C SER A 36 2.89 -29.07 -11.77
N ARG A 37 4.18 -29.39 -11.96
CA ARG A 37 5.19 -28.40 -12.36
C ARG A 37 4.79 -27.66 -13.63
N GLN A 38 4.23 -28.38 -14.61
CA GLN A 38 3.77 -27.80 -15.87
C GLN A 38 2.66 -26.78 -15.66
N THR A 39 1.71 -27.06 -14.76
CA THR A 39 0.66 -26.11 -14.36
C THR A 39 1.27 -24.81 -13.82
N LEU A 40 2.23 -24.92 -12.91
CA LEU A 40 2.90 -23.75 -12.34
C LEU A 40 3.62 -22.93 -13.42
N TYR A 41 4.40 -23.58 -14.29
CA TYR A 41 5.09 -22.90 -15.38
C TYR A 41 4.12 -22.30 -16.42
N ASN A 42 2.96 -22.91 -16.65
CA ASN A 42 1.94 -22.36 -17.52
C ASN A 42 1.30 -21.09 -16.93
N GLU A 43 1.09 -21.05 -15.62
CA GLU A 43 0.49 -19.91 -14.91
C GLU A 43 1.45 -18.72 -14.79
N PHE A 44 2.71 -18.98 -14.45
CA PHE A 44 3.66 -17.93 -14.06
C PHE A 44 4.89 -17.79 -14.95
N GLY A 45 5.18 -18.77 -15.80
CA GLY A 45 6.33 -18.77 -16.72
C GLY A 45 7.68 -18.98 -16.03
N THR A 46 8.04 -18.11 -15.10
CA THR A 46 9.33 -18.09 -14.41
C THR A 46 9.17 -17.85 -12.91
N LYS A 47 10.24 -18.08 -12.13
CA LYS A 47 10.26 -17.73 -10.71
C LYS A 47 10.04 -16.23 -10.49
N GLY A 48 10.54 -15.38 -11.39
CA GLY A 48 10.26 -13.95 -11.37
C GLY A 48 8.82 -13.60 -11.74
N GLY A 49 8.19 -14.34 -12.65
CA GLY A 49 6.77 -14.21 -12.94
C GLY A 49 5.89 -14.57 -11.74
N LEU A 50 6.26 -15.61 -10.99
CA LEU A 50 5.61 -15.96 -9.72
C LEU A 50 5.83 -14.86 -8.66
N ALA A 51 7.05 -14.35 -8.52
CA ALA A 51 7.38 -13.24 -7.63
C ALA A 51 6.53 -11.99 -7.96
N GLY A 52 6.47 -11.60 -9.24
CA GLY A 52 5.65 -10.47 -9.69
C GLY A 52 4.16 -10.66 -9.39
N ALA A 53 3.65 -11.88 -9.55
CA ALA A 53 2.26 -12.21 -9.20
C ALA A 53 1.99 -12.14 -7.68
N LEU A 54 2.95 -12.55 -6.84
CA LEU A 54 2.87 -12.40 -5.38
C LEU A 54 2.84 -10.93 -4.98
N LEU A 55 3.76 -10.13 -5.50
CA LEU A 55 3.81 -8.69 -5.24
C LEU A 55 2.53 -8.00 -5.69
N ARG A 56 1.99 -8.40 -6.84
CA ARG A 56 0.72 -7.87 -7.32
C ARG A 56 -0.43 -8.25 -6.40
N ARG A 57 -0.50 -9.50 -5.94
CA ARG A 57 -1.51 -9.94 -4.96
C ARG A 57 -1.43 -9.13 -3.66
N ALA A 58 -0.22 -8.87 -3.16
CA ALA A 58 -0.02 -8.04 -1.98
C ALA A 58 -0.52 -6.60 -2.20
N ALA A 59 -0.21 -5.98 -3.35
CA ALA A 59 -0.70 -4.66 -3.71
C ALA A 59 -2.24 -4.62 -3.82
N ASP A 60 -2.85 -5.61 -4.49
CA ASP A 60 -4.30 -5.70 -4.65
C ASP A 60 -4.99 -5.90 -3.29
N GLY A 61 -4.42 -6.74 -2.40
CA GLY A 61 -4.92 -6.94 -1.04
C GLY A 61 -4.83 -5.69 -0.16
N TYR A 62 -3.72 -4.94 -0.26
CA TYR A 62 -3.56 -3.65 0.39
C TYR A 62 -4.61 -2.64 -0.08
N LEU A 63 -4.80 -2.51 -1.39
CA LEU A 63 -5.78 -1.60 -1.98
C LEU A 63 -7.22 -1.96 -1.62
N ALA A 64 -7.56 -3.24 -1.58
CA ALA A 64 -8.87 -3.69 -1.11
C ALA A 64 -9.12 -3.30 0.36
N GLY A 65 -8.07 -3.29 1.19
CA GLY A 65 -8.19 -2.79 2.56
C GLY A 65 -8.33 -1.26 2.65
N VAL A 66 -7.72 -0.51 1.73
CA VAL A 66 -7.96 0.94 1.57
C VAL A 66 -9.43 1.18 1.23
N ASP A 67 -9.99 0.44 0.27
CA ASP A 67 -11.40 0.55 -0.11
C ASP A 67 -12.35 0.26 1.08
N ARG A 68 -12.01 -0.74 1.92
CA ARG A 68 -12.73 -1.00 3.17
C ARG A 68 -12.60 0.15 4.18
N ALA A 69 -11.42 0.72 4.34
CA ALA A 69 -11.20 1.83 5.26
C ALA A 69 -11.95 3.11 4.83
N LEU A 70 -12.11 3.32 3.52
CA LEU A 70 -12.86 4.45 2.95
C LEU A 70 -14.39 4.28 3.09
N THR A 71 -14.88 3.04 3.04
CA THR A 71 -16.32 2.72 3.11
C THR A 71 -16.83 2.49 4.54
N ALA A 72 -15.95 2.20 5.50
CA ALA A 72 -16.32 2.06 6.90
C ALA A 72 -16.94 3.36 7.47
N PRO A 73 -17.91 3.27 8.39
CA PRO A 73 -18.43 4.43 9.12
C PRO A 73 -17.35 4.97 10.07
N ALA A 74 -16.45 5.80 9.54
CA ALA A 74 -15.37 6.43 10.29
C ALA A 74 -15.57 7.95 10.29
N PRO A 75 -15.38 8.63 11.43
CA PRO A 75 -15.50 10.09 11.51
C PRO A 75 -14.41 10.81 10.71
N ASP A 76 -13.29 10.11 10.40
CA ASP A 76 -12.15 10.64 9.66
C ASP A 76 -11.59 9.56 8.71
N ARG A 77 -12.01 9.61 7.43
CA ARG A 77 -11.58 8.65 6.39
C ARG A 77 -10.07 8.74 6.08
N PRO A 78 -9.46 9.94 5.92
CA PRO A 78 -8.01 10.06 5.79
C PRO A 78 -7.24 9.36 6.91
N ALA A 79 -7.64 9.58 8.16
CA ALA A 79 -7.04 8.87 9.29
C ALA A 79 -7.27 7.36 9.16
N ALA A 80 -8.50 6.89 8.88
CA ALA A 80 -8.79 5.46 8.73
C ALA A 80 -7.89 4.75 7.71
N VAL A 81 -7.64 5.37 6.55
CA VAL A 81 -6.73 4.84 5.52
C VAL A 81 -5.29 4.81 6.04
N ALA A 82 -4.81 5.91 6.62
CA ALA A 82 -3.46 5.98 7.16
C ALA A 82 -3.21 4.93 8.26
N LEU A 83 -4.20 4.71 9.13
CA LEU A 83 -4.18 3.66 10.15
C LEU A 83 -4.10 2.26 9.53
N TRP A 84 -4.91 2.01 8.50
CA TRP A 84 -4.88 0.77 7.73
C TRP A 84 -3.49 0.56 7.10
N THR A 85 -2.91 1.58 6.48
CA THR A 85 -1.59 1.51 5.84
C THR A 85 -0.50 1.11 6.82
N VAL A 86 -0.46 1.71 8.01
CA VAL A 86 0.51 1.33 9.06
C VAL A 86 0.33 -0.13 9.48
N ARG A 87 -0.92 -0.56 9.72
CA ARG A 87 -1.22 -1.94 10.12
C ARG A 87 -0.84 -2.96 9.05
N ALA A 88 -1.22 -2.71 7.79
CA ALA A 88 -0.94 -3.60 6.67
C ALA A 88 0.57 -3.78 6.46
N ALA A 89 1.34 -2.69 6.51
CA ALA A 89 2.79 -2.74 6.37
C ALA A 89 3.50 -3.43 7.55
N ARG A 90 2.90 -3.43 8.75
CA ARG A 90 3.44 -4.18 9.90
C ARG A 90 3.18 -5.68 9.80
N GLN A 91 2.06 -6.06 9.19
CA GLN A 91 1.63 -7.46 9.08
C GLN A 91 2.21 -8.18 7.87
N ASP A 92 2.58 -7.43 6.81
CA ASP A 92 3.05 -8.00 5.55
C ASP A 92 4.29 -7.25 5.05
N ALA A 93 5.42 -7.95 5.02
CA ALA A 93 6.70 -7.42 4.57
C ALA A 93 6.70 -7.06 3.07
N LEU A 94 5.88 -7.73 2.24
CA LEU A 94 5.70 -7.38 0.84
C LEU A 94 4.95 -6.06 0.70
N VAL A 95 3.90 -5.84 1.50
CA VAL A 95 3.18 -4.55 1.53
C VAL A 95 4.10 -3.43 1.97
N LYS A 96 4.91 -3.64 3.04
CA LYS A 96 5.93 -2.67 3.46
C LYS A 96 6.89 -2.33 2.32
N ALA A 97 7.43 -3.34 1.64
CA ALA A 97 8.38 -3.13 0.56
C ALA A 97 7.74 -2.40 -0.64
N LEU A 98 6.50 -2.73 -1.00
CA LEU A 98 5.75 -2.06 -2.06
C LEU A 98 5.47 -0.59 -1.75
N LEU A 99 5.13 -0.26 -0.50
CA LEU A 99 4.82 1.10 -0.08
C LEU A 99 6.06 2.01 0.00
N THR A 100 7.20 1.43 0.35
CA THR A 100 8.42 2.20 0.67
C THR A 100 9.51 2.10 -0.38
N GLY A 101 9.44 1.11 -1.26
CA GLY A 101 10.55 0.73 -2.14
C GLY A 101 11.72 0.06 -1.41
N CYS A 102 11.64 -0.12 -0.10
CA CYS A 102 12.70 -0.72 0.71
C CYS A 102 12.53 -2.25 0.76
N TRP A 103 13.36 -2.96 0.00
CA TRP A 103 13.33 -4.42 -0.09
C TRP A 103 14.30 -5.06 0.90
N ALA A 104 13.77 -5.58 2.01
CA ALA A 104 14.53 -6.36 2.98
C ALA A 104 15.24 -7.57 2.34
N GLU A 105 16.31 -8.05 2.99
CA GLU A 105 17.01 -9.23 2.53
C GLU A 105 16.08 -10.44 2.47
N GLY A 106 16.16 -11.21 1.40
CA GLY A 106 15.34 -12.41 1.22
C GLY A 106 13.95 -12.17 0.66
N LEU A 107 13.49 -10.93 0.45
CA LEU A 107 12.21 -10.70 -0.22
C LEU A 107 12.31 -10.87 -1.76
N PRO A 108 11.23 -11.33 -2.42
CA PRO A 108 11.13 -11.22 -3.87
C PRO A 108 11.16 -9.75 -4.30
N ARG A 109 11.95 -9.42 -5.32
CA ARG A 109 11.99 -8.08 -5.91
C ARG A 109 11.27 -8.05 -7.25
N PRO A 110 10.65 -6.93 -7.64
CA PRO A 110 10.11 -6.77 -8.99
C PRO A 110 11.26 -6.88 -10.00
N GLU A 111 11.04 -7.66 -11.07
CA GLU A 111 12.01 -7.71 -12.16
C GLU A 111 12.08 -6.33 -12.82
N SER A 112 13.28 -5.74 -12.90
CA SER A 112 13.48 -4.42 -13.52
C SER A 112 13.32 -4.44 -15.05
N ARG A 113 13.19 -5.62 -15.68
CA ARG A 113 13.01 -5.78 -17.12
C ARG A 113 11.97 -6.86 -17.41
N PRO A 114 11.01 -6.60 -18.32
CA PRO A 114 10.11 -7.65 -18.79
C PRO A 114 10.92 -8.78 -19.44
N SER A 115 10.70 -10.01 -18.99
CA SER A 115 11.35 -11.17 -19.58
C SER A 115 11.01 -11.29 -21.07
N PRO A 116 11.99 -11.51 -21.97
CA PRO A 116 11.74 -11.70 -23.41
C PRO A 116 10.82 -12.88 -23.73
N ARG A 117 10.64 -13.80 -22.78
CA ARG A 117 9.85 -15.04 -22.95
C ARG A 117 8.34 -14.87 -22.71
N GLY A 118 7.83 -13.64 -22.71
CA GLY A 118 6.44 -13.32 -23.11
C GLY A 118 5.29 -13.85 -22.23
N ARG A 119 5.55 -14.60 -21.16
CA ARG A 119 4.53 -14.99 -20.17
C ARG A 119 4.96 -14.49 -18.79
N THR A 120 4.90 -13.18 -18.59
CA THR A 120 4.88 -12.62 -17.23
C THR A 120 3.63 -13.16 -16.54
N GLY A 121 3.73 -13.48 -15.25
CA GLY A 121 2.61 -13.95 -14.40
C GLY A 121 1.47 -12.94 -14.22
N GLY A 122 1.26 -12.02 -15.16
CA GLY A 122 0.30 -10.93 -15.15
C GLY A 122 0.97 -9.57 -15.38
N ARG A 123 0.17 -8.51 -15.20
CA ARG A 123 0.67 -7.13 -15.14
C ARG A 123 1.63 -6.98 -13.96
N PRO A 124 2.79 -6.31 -14.12
CA PRO A 124 3.74 -6.10 -13.03
C PRO A 124 3.08 -5.45 -11.80
N PRO A 125 3.67 -5.65 -10.59
CA PRO A 125 3.24 -4.91 -9.42
C PRO A 125 3.47 -3.40 -9.64
N PRO A 126 2.62 -2.54 -9.06
CA PRO A 126 2.82 -1.10 -9.15
C PRO A 126 4.11 -0.68 -8.44
N ALA A 127 4.77 0.34 -8.96
CA ALA A 127 5.85 1.02 -8.24
C ALA A 127 5.30 1.75 -6.99
N PRO A 128 6.12 2.09 -5.98
CA PRO A 128 5.66 2.79 -4.78
C PRO A 128 4.87 4.06 -5.10
N GLU A 129 5.37 4.90 -6.01
CA GLU A 129 4.72 6.13 -6.45
C GLU A 129 3.37 5.90 -7.12
N GLU A 130 3.26 4.85 -7.94
CA GLU A 130 2.00 4.45 -8.59
C GLU A 130 1.00 3.95 -7.56
N LEU A 131 1.45 3.14 -6.60
CA LEU A 131 0.60 2.61 -5.54
C LEU A 131 0.07 3.75 -4.65
N LEU A 132 0.91 4.72 -4.31
CA LEU A 132 0.51 5.89 -3.53
C LEU A 132 -0.42 6.82 -4.29
N ALA A 133 -0.21 7.01 -5.60
CA ALA A 133 -1.14 7.73 -6.47
C ALA A 133 -2.52 7.05 -6.48
N LEU A 134 -2.56 5.72 -6.64
CA LEU A 134 -3.81 4.94 -6.61
C LEU A 134 -4.56 5.05 -5.27
N VAL A 135 -3.85 5.21 -4.15
CA VAL A 135 -4.48 5.44 -2.84
C VAL A 135 -5.02 6.86 -2.75
N ARG A 136 -4.22 7.86 -3.15
CA ARG A 136 -4.62 9.26 -3.16
C ARG A 136 -5.87 9.49 -4.01
N ASP A 137 -5.90 8.92 -5.22
CA ASP A 137 -7.02 9.08 -6.15
C ASP A 137 -8.33 8.51 -5.57
N ARG A 138 -8.25 7.33 -4.92
CA ARG A 138 -9.38 6.75 -4.19
C ARG A 138 -9.86 7.66 -3.06
N MET A 139 -8.94 8.20 -2.26
CA MET A 139 -9.28 9.10 -1.15
C MET A 139 -9.94 10.39 -1.63
N VAL A 140 -9.42 10.98 -2.72
CA VAL A 140 -9.98 12.21 -3.33
C VAL A 140 -11.37 11.94 -3.91
N ALA A 141 -11.57 10.79 -4.57
CA ALA A 141 -12.86 10.43 -5.16
C ALA A 141 -14.00 10.38 -4.13
N VAL A 142 -13.71 9.99 -2.88
CA VAL A 142 -14.70 9.93 -1.79
C VAL A 142 -14.67 11.15 -0.86
N SER A 143 -13.79 12.12 -1.09
CA SER A 143 -13.64 13.34 -0.28
C SER A 143 -13.21 14.54 -1.15
N PRO A 144 -14.10 15.04 -2.01
CA PRO A 144 -13.79 16.18 -2.88
C PRO A 144 -13.57 17.48 -2.07
N GLY A 145 -12.62 18.32 -2.49
CA GLY A 145 -12.36 19.66 -1.92
C GLY A 145 -11.10 19.77 -1.05
N ALA A 146 -11.12 20.65 -0.03
CA ALA A 146 -10.01 20.94 0.89
C ALA A 146 -9.47 19.72 1.69
N ALA A 147 -10.04 18.54 1.49
CA ALA A 147 -9.56 17.28 2.02
C ALA A 147 -8.35 16.70 1.28
N ALA A 148 -8.05 17.11 0.03
CA ALA A 148 -6.92 16.57 -0.73
C ALA A 148 -5.57 16.75 0.00
N GLY A 149 -5.35 17.93 0.60
CA GLY A 149 -4.16 18.19 1.43
C GLY A 149 -4.12 17.31 2.69
N ARG A 150 -5.28 17.05 3.32
CA ARG A 150 -5.38 16.15 4.48
C ARG A 150 -5.09 14.71 4.12
N CYS A 151 -5.57 14.23 2.97
CA CYS A 151 -5.27 12.90 2.45
C CYS A 151 -3.75 12.73 2.25
N GLU A 152 -3.10 13.72 1.64
CA GLU A 152 -1.65 13.69 1.42
C GLU A 152 -0.87 13.68 2.74
N ILE A 153 -1.24 14.54 3.69
CA ILE A 153 -0.59 14.61 5.01
C ILE A 153 -0.76 13.29 5.76
N ALA A 154 -1.98 12.74 5.82
CA ALA A 154 -2.26 11.48 6.50
C ALA A 154 -1.44 10.32 5.90
N LEU A 155 -1.36 10.24 4.56
CA LEU A 155 -0.58 9.21 3.88
C LEU A 155 0.93 9.36 4.13
N ARG A 156 1.47 10.58 4.11
CA ARG A 156 2.89 10.83 4.44
C ARG A 156 3.23 10.50 5.89
N LEU A 157 2.34 10.82 6.84
CA LEU A 157 2.52 10.44 8.23
C LEU A 157 2.49 8.91 8.40
N ALA A 158 1.58 8.21 7.72
CA ALA A 158 1.57 6.75 7.72
C ALA A 158 2.88 6.17 7.17
N LEU A 159 3.36 6.66 6.01
CA LEU A 159 4.62 6.19 5.43
C LEU A 159 5.82 6.47 6.34
N SER A 160 5.85 7.63 7.00
CA SER A 160 6.86 7.95 8.01
C SER A 160 6.85 6.93 9.14
N CYS A 161 5.68 6.55 9.66
CA CYS A 161 5.54 5.53 10.70
C CYS A 161 5.89 4.11 10.22
N VAL A 162 5.72 3.81 8.93
CA VAL A 162 6.11 2.52 8.33
C VAL A 162 7.63 2.42 8.16
N LEU A 163 8.27 3.51 7.72
CA LEU A 163 9.72 3.59 7.53
C LEU A 163 10.47 3.67 8.87
N VAL A 164 9.99 4.51 9.79
CA VAL A 164 10.56 4.75 11.11
C VAL A 164 9.48 4.41 12.15
N PRO A 165 9.46 3.16 12.65
CA PRO A 165 8.48 2.73 13.63
C PRO A 165 8.55 3.55 14.92
N VAL A 166 7.39 3.87 15.48
CA VAL A 166 7.31 4.57 16.77
C VAL A 166 7.72 3.59 17.89
N PRO A 167 8.66 3.96 18.79
CA PRO A 167 9.10 3.08 19.86
C PRO A 167 7.96 2.70 20.84
N GLY A 168 7.89 1.43 21.23
CA GLY A 168 6.91 0.92 22.20
C GLY A 168 5.47 0.84 21.68
N ASP A 169 5.31 0.81 20.36
CA ASP A 169 4.02 0.80 19.69
C ASP A 169 3.54 -0.65 19.44
N ASP A 170 2.69 -1.16 20.31
CA ASP A 170 2.06 -2.49 20.19
C ASP A 170 0.59 -2.36 19.73
N ALA A 171 0.11 -3.36 18.98
CA ALA A 171 -1.04 -3.29 18.06
C ALA A 171 -2.41 -2.83 18.62
N ALA A 172 -2.56 -2.75 19.95
CA ALA A 172 -3.82 -2.39 20.60
C ALA A 172 -4.03 -0.87 20.71
N ASP A 173 -2.98 -0.10 21.01
CA ASP A 173 -3.02 1.36 21.23
C ASP A 173 -1.79 2.04 20.63
N SER A 174 -1.68 1.95 19.31
CA SER A 174 -0.51 2.42 18.59
C SER A 174 -0.37 3.95 18.68
N ARG A 175 0.76 4.40 19.25
CA ARG A 175 1.13 5.83 19.29
C ARG A 175 1.30 6.41 17.89
N ALA A 176 1.78 5.63 16.92
CA ALA A 176 1.79 5.98 15.50
C ALA A 176 0.36 6.27 15.00
N LEU A 177 -0.61 5.42 15.36
CA LEU A 177 -2.02 5.63 15.03
C LEU A 177 -2.58 6.90 15.69
N GLY A 178 -2.14 7.25 16.90
CA GLY A 178 -2.44 8.52 17.58
C GLY A 178 -1.90 9.74 16.83
N LEU A 179 -0.60 9.75 16.51
CA LEU A 179 0.07 10.81 15.77
C LEU A 179 -0.55 11.04 14.38
N VAL A 180 -0.88 9.94 13.68
CA VAL A 180 -1.56 9.99 12.39
C VAL A 180 -2.94 10.63 12.51
N ARG A 181 -3.74 10.26 13.53
CA ARG A 181 -5.06 10.86 13.78
C ARG A 181 -4.96 12.34 14.14
N GLU A 182 -4.04 12.71 15.02
CA GLU A 182 -3.84 14.09 15.43
C GLU A 182 -3.38 14.97 14.26
N GLY A 183 -2.39 14.52 13.50
CA GLY A 183 -1.89 15.26 12.33
C GLY A 183 -2.93 15.39 11.22
N ALA A 184 -3.71 14.34 10.95
CA ALA A 184 -4.79 14.40 9.94
C ALA A 184 -5.92 15.36 10.35
N ARG A 185 -6.26 15.42 11.65
CA ARG A 185 -7.26 16.35 12.18
C ARG A 185 -6.77 17.80 12.19
N ALA A 186 -5.52 18.04 12.58
CA ALA A 186 -4.93 19.37 12.66
C ALA A 186 -4.76 20.04 11.27
N ALA A 187 -4.72 19.24 10.20
CA ALA A 187 -4.67 19.73 8.82
C ALA A 187 -6.01 20.30 8.30
N VAL A 188 -7.06 20.34 9.12
CA VAL A 188 -8.25 21.16 8.85
C VAL A 188 -7.93 22.60 9.22
N PRO A 189 -7.89 23.56 8.28
CA PRO A 189 -7.79 24.95 8.67
C PRO A 189 -9.05 25.30 9.49
N ALA A 190 -8.83 25.79 10.72
CA ALA A 190 -9.84 26.58 11.41
C ALA A 190 -10.31 27.69 10.46
N GLY A 191 -11.63 27.87 10.36
CA GLY A 191 -12.29 28.55 9.25
C GLY A 191 -11.64 29.83 8.75
N GLY A 192 -11.74 30.01 7.43
CA GLY A 192 -11.73 31.29 6.74
C GLY A 192 -10.67 32.29 7.20
N LEU A 193 -9.52 32.30 6.53
CA LEU A 193 -8.85 33.58 6.29
C LEU A 193 -9.75 34.36 5.32
N SER A 194 -10.81 34.95 5.87
CA SER A 194 -11.43 36.14 5.30
C SER A 194 -10.33 37.20 5.34
N GLY A 195 -9.55 37.28 4.26
CA GLY A 195 -8.60 38.37 4.08
C GLY A 195 -9.40 39.68 4.20
N PRO A 196 -8.86 40.70 4.88
CA PRO A 196 -9.62 41.93 5.11
C PRO A 196 -10.08 42.48 3.77
N SER A 197 -11.41 42.56 3.60
CA SER A 197 -12.05 43.22 2.48
C SER A 197 -11.51 44.66 2.42
N ARG A 198 -10.69 44.96 1.41
CA ARG A 198 -10.36 46.34 1.06
C ARG A 198 -11.61 46.98 0.46
N THR A 199 -12.46 47.50 1.31
CA THR A 199 -13.53 48.42 0.91
C THR A 199 -13.59 49.60 1.86
N ALA A 200 -13.74 50.77 1.24
CA ALA A 200 -13.78 52.14 1.76
C ALA A 200 -12.41 52.70 2.17
N GLY A 201 -11.94 53.84 1.67
CA GLY A 201 -12.65 54.97 1.08
C GLY A 201 -12.04 56.23 1.71
N GLY A 202 -11.48 57.11 0.89
CA GLY A 202 -10.86 58.34 1.37
C GLY A 202 -10.54 59.28 0.22
N ARG A 203 -11.52 60.10 -0.17
CA ARG A 203 -11.34 61.25 -1.04
C ARG A 203 -10.44 62.31 -0.37
N SER A 204 -9.48 62.82 -1.15
CA SER A 204 -8.99 64.22 -1.25
C SER A 204 -8.37 64.91 -0.02
N PRO A 205 -7.71 66.10 -0.13
CA PRO A 205 -7.32 66.89 -1.32
C PRO A 205 -5.82 67.32 -1.34
N ARG A 206 -5.30 67.65 -2.54
CA ARG A 206 -4.57 68.89 -2.85
C ARG A 206 -4.28 68.97 -4.34
#